data_AF-A0A0A9ZG96-F1
#
_entry.id   AF-A0A0A9ZG96-F1
#
_cell.length_a   1.000
_cell.length_b   1.000
_cell.length_c   1.000
_cell.angle_alpha   90.00
_cell.angle_beta   90.00
_cell.angle_gamma   90.00
#
_symmetry.space_group_name_H-M   'P 1'
#
loop_
_entity.id
_entity.type
_entity.pdbx_description
1 polymer ?
#
loop_
_entity_poly.entity_id
_entity_poly.type
_entity_poly.pdbx_seq_one_letter_code
_entity_poly.pdbx_strand_id
1 'polypeptide(L)'
;AARKEVILSAGAINSPQLLMLSGIGPSEELKKLSVPIFQDLRVGDNLQDHFGVMTLFSTDANVTLNLLNSYANQTAYFEYVQNGTGPLTSLNGIEAVGNMYIVNPPETPG
;
A
#
# COMPACT_ATOMS: atom_id res chain seq x y z
N ALA A 1 -2.86 -31.74 5.13
CA ALA A 1 -2.58 -31.18 6.47
C ALA A 1 -1.12 -30.76 6.53
N ALA A 2 -0.83 -29.59 7.10
CA ALA A 2 0.53 -29.17 7.40
C ALA A 2 1.07 -29.98 8.60
N ARG A 3 2.29 -30.53 8.49
CA ARG A 3 2.82 -31.51 9.47
C ARG A 3 3.72 -30.91 10.55
N LYS A 4 4.08 -29.63 10.43
CA LYS A 4 4.99 -28.94 11.36
C LYS A 4 4.40 -27.61 11.81
N GLU A 5 4.22 -26.69 10.87
CA GLU A 5 3.81 -25.31 11.15
C GLU A 5 2.96 -24.75 10.00
N VAL A 6 2.19 -23.71 10.33
CA VAL A 6 1.47 -22.87 9.36
C VAL A 6 1.87 -21.41 9.60
N ILE A 7 2.36 -20.73 8.56
CA ILE A 7 2.68 -19.31 8.59
C ILE A 7 1.63 -18.57 7.76
N LEU A 8 1.07 -17.49 8.30
CA LEU A 8 0.07 -16.66 7.62
C LEU A 8 0.70 -15.34 7.15
N SER A 9 0.83 -15.20 5.82
CA SER A 9 1.48 -14.04 5.18
C SER A 9 0.59 -13.41 4.10
N ALA A 10 -0.71 -13.27 4.35
CA ALA A 10 -1.67 -12.74 3.38
C ALA A 10 -1.76 -11.19 3.37
N GLY A 11 -0.87 -10.51 4.10
CA GLY A 11 -0.82 -9.05 4.21
C GLY A 11 -1.79 -8.46 5.23
N ALA A 12 -1.69 -7.15 5.47
CA ALA A 12 -2.43 -6.45 6.52
C ALA A 12 -3.98 -6.51 6.36
N ILE A 13 -4.47 -6.73 5.14
CA ILE A 13 -5.91 -6.82 4.84
C ILE A 13 -6.43 -8.26 4.89
N ASN A 14 -5.75 -9.21 4.22
CA ASN A 14 -6.29 -10.58 4.10
C ASN A 14 -5.91 -11.49 5.27
N SER A 15 -4.79 -11.26 5.96
CA SER A 15 -4.43 -12.04 7.15
C SER A 15 -5.51 -11.96 8.25
N PRO A 16 -5.99 -10.78 8.68
CA PRO A 16 -7.05 -10.73 9.68
C PRO A 16 -8.36 -11.37 9.19
N GLN A 17 -8.70 -11.25 7.90
CA GLN A 17 -9.87 -11.91 7.33
C GLN A 17 -9.77 -13.44 7.44
N LEU A 18 -8.62 -14.03 7.06
CA LEU A 18 -8.42 -15.48 7.13
C LEU A 18 -8.43 -16.00 8.56
N LEU A 19 -7.86 -15.24 9.51
CA LEU A 19 -7.92 -15.56 10.94
C LEU A 19 -9.37 -15.55 11.45
N MET A 20 -10.14 -14.51 11.12
CA MET A 20 -11.56 -14.41 11.51
C MET A 20 -12.39 -15.55 10.92
N LEU A 21 -12.23 -15.87 9.64
CA LEU A 21 -12.91 -17.01 9.00
C LEU A 21 -12.51 -18.36 9.60
N SER A 22 -11.33 -18.44 10.24
CA SER A 22 -10.84 -19.62 10.97
C SER A 22 -11.27 -19.64 12.45
N GLY A 23 -12.11 -18.69 12.89
CA GLY A 23 -12.58 -18.60 14.27
C GLY A 23 -11.65 -17.86 15.24
N ILE A 24 -10.67 -17.11 14.73
CA ILE A 24 -9.70 -16.34 15.53
C ILE A 24 -9.95 -14.85 15.28
N GLY A 25 -10.61 -14.17 16.21
CA GLY A 25 -10.97 -12.76 16.07
C GLY A 25 -12.02 -12.29 17.08
N PRO A 26 -12.57 -11.08 16.94
CA PRO A 26 -13.49 -10.51 17.93
C PRO A 26 -14.78 -11.33 18.02
N SER A 27 -15.10 -11.84 19.20
CA SER A 27 -16.24 -12.77 19.40
C SER A 27 -17.56 -12.21 18.90
N GLU A 28 -17.81 -10.91 19.05
CA GLU A 28 -19.04 -10.27 18.59
C GLU A 28 -19.15 -10.25 17.05
N GLU A 29 -18.05 -10.05 16.33
CA GLU A 29 -18.05 -10.13 14.86
C GLU A 29 -18.18 -11.58 14.38
N LEU A 30 -17.50 -12.51 15.03
CA LEU A 30 -17.59 -13.93 14.70
C LEU A 30 -19.02 -14.48 14.90
N LYS A 31 -19.69 -14.09 15.99
CA LYS A 31 -21.09 -14.45 16.27
C LYS A 31 -22.04 -13.96 15.18
N LYS A 32 -21.91 -12.71 14.74
CA LYS A 32 -22.75 -12.14 13.67
C LYS A 32 -22.69 -12.95 12.38
N LEU A 33 -21.51 -13.53 12.09
CA LEU A 33 -21.25 -14.33 10.90
C LEU A 33 -21.43 -15.84 11.13
N SER A 34 -21.90 -16.25 12.31
CA SER A 34 -22.05 -17.66 12.70
C SER A 34 -20.77 -18.49 12.55
N VAL A 35 -19.60 -17.86 12.75
CA VAL A 35 -18.31 -18.54 12.72
C VAL A 35 -18.03 -19.11 14.12
N PRO A 36 -17.66 -20.40 14.24
CA PRO A 36 -17.25 -20.96 15.53
C PRO A 36 -16.07 -20.19 16.11
N ILE A 37 -16.19 -19.73 17.35
CA ILE A 37 -15.13 -18.99 18.03
C ILE A 37 -14.13 -19.99 18.61
N PHE A 38 -12.93 -20.02 18.02
CA PHE A 38 -11.80 -20.76 18.56
C PHE A 38 -11.00 -19.90 19.55
N GLN A 39 -10.82 -18.62 19.23
CA GLN A 39 -10.06 -17.69 20.06
C GLN A 39 -10.57 -16.26 19.91
N ASP A 40 -10.89 -15.61 21.03
CA ASP A 40 -11.30 -14.21 21.10
C ASP A 40 -10.06 -13.28 21.13
N LEU A 41 -9.80 -12.58 20.03
CA LEU A 41 -8.66 -11.66 19.88
C LEU A 41 -9.03 -10.44 19.05
N ARG A 42 -8.33 -9.32 19.26
CA ARG A 42 -8.47 -8.06 18.51
C ARG A 42 -7.89 -8.13 17.10
N VAL A 43 -8.28 -9.13 16.33
CA VAL A 43 -7.85 -9.34 14.93
C VAL A 43 -8.60 -8.36 14.03
N GLY A 44 -7.85 -7.67 13.15
CA GLY A 44 -8.39 -6.63 12.27
C GLY A 44 -8.37 -5.21 12.85
N ASP A 45 -8.03 -5.07 14.14
CA ASP A 45 -7.83 -3.78 14.79
C ASP A 45 -6.47 -3.17 14.42
N ASN A 46 -6.32 -1.86 14.69
CA ASN A 46 -5.06 -1.11 14.54
C ASN A 46 -4.50 -1.14 13.10
N LEU A 47 -5.38 -1.04 12.10
CA LEU A 47 -4.94 -0.76 10.73
C LEU A 47 -4.27 0.62 10.68
N GLN A 48 -3.04 0.66 10.20
CA GLN A 48 -2.28 1.88 9.97
C GLN A 48 -1.93 1.96 8.49
N ASP A 49 -1.95 3.17 7.95
CA ASP A 49 -1.54 3.46 6.59
C ASP A 49 -0.88 4.84 6.55
N HIS A 50 -0.11 5.09 5.50
CA HIS A 50 0.41 6.41 5.19
C HIS A 50 -0.49 7.07 4.16
N PHE A 51 -1.36 7.98 4.61
CA PHE A 51 -2.21 8.73 3.70
C PHE A 51 -1.37 9.62 2.79
N GLY A 52 -1.34 9.30 1.50
CA GLY A 52 -0.62 10.05 0.48
C GLY A 52 -1.48 11.14 -0.16
N VAL A 53 -0.85 12.26 -0.50
CA VAL A 53 -1.46 13.32 -1.33
C VAL A 53 -0.65 13.41 -2.63
N MET A 54 -1.33 13.23 -3.76
CA MET A 54 -0.71 13.44 -5.06
C MET A 54 -0.75 14.93 -5.40
N THR A 55 0.41 15.52 -5.65
CA THR A 55 0.53 16.92 -6.10
C THR A 55 1.17 16.94 -7.48
N LEU A 56 0.56 17.66 -8.42
CA LEU A 56 1.07 17.83 -9.77
C LEU A 56 1.58 19.25 -9.95
N PHE A 57 2.79 19.38 -10.50
CA PHE A 57 3.40 20.66 -10.84
C PHE A 57 3.66 20.70 -12.34
N SER A 58 3.40 21.85 -12.96
CA SER A 58 3.78 22.10 -14.34
C SER A 58 5.19 22.70 -14.38
N THR A 59 5.95 22.32 -15.40
CA THR A 59 7.29 22.86 -15.67
C THR A 59 7.46 23.05 -17.16
N ASP A 60 8.16 24.12 -17.53
CA ASP A 60 8.54 24.38 -18.93
C ASP A 60 9.74 23.52 -19.36
N ALA A 61 10.46 22.91 -18.41
CA ALA A 61 11.59 22.04 -18.69
C ALA A 61 11.12 20.61 -19.05
N ASN A 62 11.68 20.03 -20.11
CA ASN A 62 11.40 18.64 -20.52
C ASN A 62 12.15 17.63 -19.64
N VAL A 63 11.94 17.70 -18.33
CA VAL A 63 12.58 16.85 -17.32
C VAL A 63 11.63 15.86 -16.67
N THR A 64 10.33 16.03 -16.90
CA THR A 64 9.30 15.17 -16.31
C THR A 64 9.12 13.88 -17.09
N LEU A 65 8.85 12.78 -16.40
CA LEU A 65 8.40 11.53 -17.00
C LEU A 65 7.01 11.71 -17.63
N ASN A 66 6.99 12.01 -18.92
CA ASN A 66 5.75 11.97 -19.70
C ASN A 66 5.34 10.50 -19.86
N LEU A 67 4.46 10.03 -18.97
CA LEU A 67 4.04 8.62 -18.91
C LEU A 67 3.61 8.05 -20.27
N LEU A 68 2.91 8.84 -21.08
CA LEU A 68 2.44 8.41 -22.41
C LEU A 68 3.59 8.25 -23.40
N ASN A 69 4.58 9.15 -23.40
CA ASN A 69 5.72 9.07 -24.33
C ASN A 69 6.82 8.12 -23.84
N SER A 70 7.00 7.98 -22.53
CA SER A 70 8.08 7.20 -21.92
C SER A 70 7.73 5.72 -21.75
N TYR A 71 6.46 5.35 -21.53
CA TYR A 71 6.07 3.95 -21.29
C TYR A 71 5.37 3.28 -22.48
N ALA A 72 4.72 4.03 -23.38
CA ALA A 72 3.98 3.44 -24.49
C ALA A 72 4.84 3.14 -25.75
N ASN A 73 6.13 3.50 -25.74
CA ASN A 73 7.02 3.29 -26.88
C ASN A 73 7.75 1.94 -26.80
N GLN A 74 7.78 1.20 -27.92
CA GLN A 74 8.48 -0.06 -28.07
C GLN A 74 9.99 0.04 -27.76
N THR A 75 10.60 1.22 -27.96
CA THR A 75 12.00 1.49 -27.61
C THR A 75 12.27 1.31 -26.11
N ALA A 76 11.36 1.75 -25.24
CA ALA A 76 11.51 1.62 -23.79
C ALA A 76 11.54 0.15 -23.35
N TYR A 77 10.72 -0.68 -23.98
CA TYR A 77 10.72 -2.13 -23.78
C TYR A 77 12.05 -2.75 -24.20
N PHE A 78 12.56 -2.42 -25.38
CA PHE A 78 13.83 -2.97 -25.87
C PHE A 78 15.02 -2.53 -25.03
N GLU A 79 15.06 -1.28 -24.58
CA GLU A 79 16.10 -0.78 -23.69
C GLU A 79 16.12 -1.54 -22.35
N TYR A 80 14.94 -1.78 -21.77
CA TYR A 80 14.79 -2.56 -20.55
C TYR A 80 15.27 -4.01 -20.71
N VAL A 81 14.83 -4.70 -21.77
CA VAL A 81 15.18 -6.12 -21.97
C VAL A 81 16.66 -6.31 -22.29
N GLN A 82 17.28 -5.40 -23.05
CA GLN A 82 18.67 -5.54 -23.46
C GLN A 82 19.65 -5.10 -22.37
N ASN A 83 19.37 -3.96 -21.73
CA ASN A 83 20.34 -3.29 -20.87
C ASN A 83 19.90 -3.20 -19.40
N GLY A 84 18.63 -3.52 -19.08
CA GLY A 84 18.07 -3.27 -17.76
C GLY A 84 17.99 -1.78 -17.42
N THR A 85 17.91 -0.91 -18.44
CA THR A 85 17.84 0.55 -18.30
C THR A 85 16.55 1.11 -18.92
N GLY A 86 16.41 2.43 -18.90
CA GLY A 86 15.29 3.13 -19.51
C GLY A 86 14.11 3.37 -18.55
N PRO A 87 13.04 4.02 -19.03
CA PRO A 87 11.95 4.52 -18.19
C PRO A 87 11.16 3.40 -17.48
N LEU A 88 11.19 2.16 -17.96
CA LEU A 88 10.53 1.02 -17.32
C LEU A 88 11.18 0.60 -15.98
N THR A 89 12.37 1.10 -15.66
CA THR A 89 13.01 0.91 -14.34
C THR A 89 12.66 2.01 -13.35
N SER A 90 11.94 3.06 -13.79
CA SER A 90 11.54 4.19 -12.96
C SER A 90 10.21 3.95 -12.22
N LEU A 91 9.99 4.69 -11.14
CA LEU A 91 8.88 4.56 -10.19
C LEU A 91 7.54 5.14 -10.70
N ASN A 92 7.16 4.82 -11.94
CA ASN A 92 5.86 5.15 -12.55
C ASN A 92 5.39 6.61 -12.36
N GLY A 93 6.29 7.59 -12.54
CA GLY A 93 5.93 9.02 -12.52
C GLY A 93 5.89 9.65 -11.12
N ILE A 94 6.28 8.95 -10.06
CA ILE A 94 6.56 9.58 -8.76
C ILE A 94 7.98 10.14 -8.80
N GLU A 95 8.10 11.46 -8.94
CA GLU A 95 9.39 12.15 -9.01
C GLU A 95 9.89 12.63 -7.64
N ALA A 96 8.97 12.79 -6.67
CA ALA A 96 9.30 13.16 -5.31
C ALA A 96 8.30 12.56 -4.31
N VAL A 97 8.80 12.19 -3.13
CA VAL A 97 8.00 11.81 -1.96
C VAL A 97 8.50 12.62 -0.78
N GLY A 98 7.57 13.16 0.01
CA GLY A 98 7.89 13.93 1.21
C GLY A 98 6.87 13.69 2.31
N ASN A 99 7.28 13.94 3.56
CA ASN A 99 6.38 13.90 4.70
C ASN A 99 5.57 15.19 4.75
N MET A 100 4.27 15.07 4.98
CA MET A 100 3.40 16.21 5.27
C MET A 100 3.27 16.36 6.78
N TYR A 101 3.69 17.51 7.31
CA TYR A 101 3.50 17.87 8.71
C TYR A 101 2.36 18.87 8.82
N ILE A 102 1.34 18.54 9.61
CA ILE A 102 0.32 19.52 10.00
C ILE A 102 0.90 20.33 11.15
N VAL A 103 1.28 21.57 10.88
CA VAL A 103 1.61 22.55 11.92
C VAL A 103 0.32 23.11 12.48
N ASN A 104 0.09 22.93 13.79
CA ASN A 104 -0.96 23.66 14.49
C ASN A 104 -0.70 25.17 14.33
N PRO A 105 -1.73 25.98 14.05
CA PRO A 105 -1.55 27.42 14.09
C PRO A 105 -1.03 27.83 15.48
N PRO A 106 -0.13 28.83 15.57
CA PRO A 106 0.32 29.33 16.86
C PRO A 106 -0.90 29.76 17.68
N GLU A 107 -0.94 29.39 18.97
CA GLU A 107 -1.98 29.86 19.88
C GLU A 107 -2.02 31.39 19.85
N THR A 108 -3.21 31.94 19.63
CA THR A 108 -3.40 33.40 19.67
C THR A 108 -3.16 33.87 21.10
N PRO A 109 -2.26 34.84 21.36
CA PRO A 109 -2.12 35.40 22.69
C PRO A 109 -3.42 36.10 23.09
N GLY A 110 -3.98 35.72 24.24
CA GLY A 110 -5.12 36.39 24.86
C GLY A 110 -4.76 37.69 25.55
#